data_AF-A0A9R0K3S3-F1
#
_entry.id   AF-A0A9R0K3S3-F1
#
_cell.length_a   1.000
_cell.length_b   1.000
_cell.length_c   1.000
_cell.angle_alpha   90.00
_cell.angle_beta   90.00
_cell.angle_gamma   90.00
#
_symmetry.space_group_name_H-M   'P 1'
#
loop_
_entity.id
_entity.type
_entity.pdbx_description
1 polymer ?
#
loop_
_entity_poly.entity_id
_entity_poly.type
_entity_poly.pdbx_seq_one_letter_code
_entity_poly.pdbx_strand_id
1 'polypeptide(L)'
;MFVMKKNMDMKMIEKLHDCFILDFNPYEQKSCSFKKYDGVYITAEKGQVALKDYPHPRHLCTRYPFHKTPHSKFCSRCYCYVCDVAAPCKHWSTHCDATDLYPYWSILRKFQRIIEEGFNTNLSLALRNSNR
;
A
#
# COMPACT_ATOMS: atom_id res chain seq x y z
N MET A 1 -35.31 21.70 -19.51
CA MET A 1 -34.90 20.67 -18.53
C MET A 1 -35.20 19.31 -19.17
N PHE A 2 -34.16 18.58 -19.57
CA PHE A 2 -34.30 17.32 -20.31
C PHE A 2 -34.00 16.15 -19.37
N VAL A 3 -34.88 15.15 -19.35
CA VAL A 3 -34.77 13.95 -18.50
C VAL A 3 -34.61 12.75 -19.42
N MET A 4 -33.43 12.13 -19.38
CA MET A 4 -33.09 10.97 -20.19
C MET A 4 -33.73 9.71 -19.63
N LYS A 5 -34.44 8.93 -20.45
CA LYS A 5 -35.14 7.70 -20.01
C LYS A 5 -34.51 6.37 -20.45
N LYS A 6 -33.46 6.36 -21.28
CA LYS A 6 -32.85 5.12 -21.80
C LYS A 6 -31.32 5.23 -21.94
N ASN A 7 -30.65 4.11 -21.64
CA ASN A 7 -29.19 3.97 -21.60
C ASN A 7 -28.49 3.98 -22.98
N MET A 8 -29.25 3.96 -24.08
CA MET A 8 -28.70 3.91 -25.45
C MET A 8 -28.37 5.29 -26.05
N ASP A 9 -28.79 6.39 -25.42
CA ASP A 9 -28.68 7.75 -25.99
C ASP A 9 -27.57 8.62 -25.35
N MET A 10 -26.66 8.06 -24.54
CA MET A 10 -25.57 8.82 -23.90
C MET A 10 -24.71 9.59 -24.91
N LYS A 11 -24.30 8.93 -26.01
CA LYS A 11 -23.38 9.53 -27.01
C LYS A 11 -24.00 10.68 -27.80
N MET A 12 -25.32 10.69 -27.96
CA MET A 12 -26.03 11.75 -28.68
C MET A 12 -26.23 12.97 -27.78
N ILE A 13 -26.43 12.73 -26.48
CA ILE A 13 -26.81 13.77 -25.53
C ILE A 13 -25.59 14.49 -24.96
N GLU A 14 -24.46 13.80 -24.78
CA GLU A 14 -23.15 14.43 -24.52
C GLU A 14 -22.75 15.45 -25.60
N LYS A 15 -23.24 15.29 -26.85
CA LYS A 15 -22.98 16.23 -27.95
C LYS A 15 -23.92 17.43 -27.98
N LEU A 16 -25.08 17.35 -27.31
CA LEU A 16 -26.16 18.32 -27.43
C LEU A 16 -26.41 19.12 -26.15
N HIS A 17 -26.03 18.57 -24.99
CA HIS A 17 -26.31 19.17 -23.69
C HIS A 17 -25.12 19.03 -22.74
N ASP A 18 -24.60 20.17 -22.27
CA ASP A 18 -23.52 20.20 -21.27
C ASP A 18 -23.97 19.71 -19.88
N CYS A 19 -25.28 19.78 -19.59
CA CYS A 19 -25.88 19.38 -18.31
C CYS A 19 -27.22 18.66 -18.54
N PHE A 20 -27.30 17.37 -18.20
CA PHE A 20 -28.55 16.60 -18.20
C PHE A 20 -28.68 15.79 -16.89
N ILE A 21 -29.92 15.63 -16.42
CA ILE A 21 -30.23 14.90 -15.19
C ILE A 21 -30.58 13.46 -15.58
N LEU A 22 -29.84 12.51 -15.02
CA LEU A 22 -30.14 11.08 -15.16
C LEU A 22 -31.39 10.74 -14.35
N ASP A 23 -32.34 10.03 -14.95
CA ASP A 23 -33.51 9.49 -14.24
C ASP A 23 -33.25 8.14 -13.55
N PHE A 24 -32.03 7.61 -13.73
CA PHE A 24 -31.55 6.38 -13.11
C PHE A 24 -30.34 6.66 -12.21
N ASN A 25 -30.18 5.87 -11.15
CA ASN A 25 -29.01 5.91 -10.29
C ASN A 25 -27.86 5.11 -10.95
N PRO A 26 -26.81 5.75 -11.49
CA PRO A 26 -25.72 5.05 -12.17
C PRO A 26 -24.91 4.13 -11.24
N TYR A 27 -25.16 4.17 -9.93
CA TYR A 27 -24.46 3.38 -8.90
C TYR A 27 -25.20 2.12 -8.45
N GLU A 28 -26.40 1.84 -8.97
CA GLU A 28 -27.13 0.60 -8.62
C GLU A 28 -26.51 -0.66 -9.21
N GLN A 29 -25.57 -0.54 -10.15
CA GLN A 29 -24.89 -1.67 -10.77
C GLN A 29 -23.37 -1.61 -10.56
N LYS A 30 -22.91 -2.08 -9.39
CA LYS A 30 -21.78 -3.01 -9.18
C LYS A 30 -21.32 -2.96 -7.72
N SER A 31 -21.25 -4.13 -7.09
CA SER A 31 -20.64 -4.35 -5.79
C SER A 31 -19.13 -4.15 -5.86
N CYS A 32 -18.68 -2.90 -5.86
CA CYS A 32 -17.26 -2.58 -5.67
C CYS A 32 -16.97 -2.48 -4.17
N SER A 33 -15.80 -2.97 -3.74
CA SER A 33 -15.41 -2.98 -2.33
C SER A 33 -15.05 -1.56 -1.86
N PHE A 34 -16.06 -0.76 -1.50
CA PHE A 34 -15.88 0.63 -1.09
C PHE A 34 -15.10 0.73 0.23
N LYS A 35 -13.98 1.47 0.22
CA LYS A 35 -13.36 1.95 1.47
C LYS A 35 -14.10 3.22 1.90
N LYS A 36 -14.88 3.11 2.97
CA LYS A 36 -15.66 4.22 3.54
C LYS A 36 -14.76 5.09 4.41
N TYR A 37 -14.67 6.38 4.08
CA TYR A 37 -14.09 7.43 4.93
C TYR A 37 -15.14 8.53 5.04
N ASP A 38 -15.65 8.83 6.23
CA ASP A 38 -16.54 9.97 6.57
C ASP A 38 -17.29 10.65 5.41
N GLY A 39 -18.25 9.94 4.81
CA GLY A 39 -19.13 10.46 3.76
C GLY A 39 -18.54 10.53 2.35
N VAL A 40 -17.27 10.16 2.17
CA VAL A 40 -16.56 10.12 0.89
C VAL A 40 -16.28 8.66 0.51
N TYR A 41 -16.57 8.34 -0.76
CA TYR A 41 -16.36 7.02 -1.33
C TYR A 41 -15.37 7.13 -2.49
N ILE A 42 -14.34 6.29 -2.48
CA ILE A 42 -13.46 6.13 -3.65
C ILE A 42 -14.20 5.26 -4.67
N THR A 43 -14.61 5.84 -5.78
CA THR A 43 -15.38 5.17 -6.84
C THR A 43 -14.51 4.45 -7.86
N ALA A 44 -13.26 4.90 -8.06
CA ALA A 44 -12.27 4.24 -8.91
C ALA A 44 -10.84 4.64 -8.51
N GLU A 45 -9.89 3.73 -8.72
CA GLU A 45 -8.45 4.01 -8.68
C GLU A 45 -7.88 3.71 -10.09
N LYS A 46 -7.06 4.61 -10.65
CA LYS A 46 -6.38 4.41 -11.94
C LYS A 46 -4.89 4.68 -11.78
N GLY A 47 -4.06 3.78 -12.30
CA GLY A 47 -2.60 3.88 -12.22
C GLY A 47 -2.00 3.14 -11.03
N GLN A 48 -0.75 3.47 -10.68
CA GLN A 48 -0.03 2.87 -9.57
C GLN A 48 -0.37 3.56 -8.25
N VAL A 49 -0.63 2.78 -7.21
CA VAL A 49 -0.93 3.24 -5.86
C VAL A 49 0.27 2.95 -4.96
N ALA A 50 0.90 4.01 -4.43
CA ALA A 50 2.14 3.94 -3.66
C ALA A 50 2.13 2.83 -2.58
N LEU A 51 1.09 2.79 -1.75
CA LEU A 51 0.98 1.86 -0.62
C LEU A 51 0.43 0.47 -0.97
N LYS A 52 0.33 0.15 -2.26
CA LYS A 52 -0.14 -1.13 -2.78
C LYS A 52 0.89 -1.75 -3.71
N ASP A 53 1.44 -0.93 -4.60
CA ASP A 53 2.23 -1.39 -5.74
C ASP A 53 3.74 -1.24 -5.51
N TYR A 54 4.15 -0.35 -4.60
CA TYR A 54 5.55 -0.12 -4.23
C TYR A 54 5.91 -0.73 -2.88
N PRO A 55 7.21 -1.01 -2.61
CA PRO A 55 7.67 -1.48 -1.32
C PRO A 55 7.22 -0.55 -0.18
N HIS A 56 6.54 -1.10 0.83
CA HIS A 56 6.05 -0.33 1.98
C HIS A 56 6.18 -1.11 3.29
N PRO A 57 6.32 -0.41 4.44
CA PRO A 57 6.30 -1.05 5.74
C PRO A 57 4.87 -1.53 6.06
N ARG A 58 4.76 -2.53 6.94
CA ARG A 58 3.49 -3.22 7.19
C ARG A 58 2.36 -2.31 7.66
N HIS A 59 2.64 -1.35 8.52
CA HIS A 59 1.63 -0.43 9.05
C HIS A 59 0.98 0.45 7.98
N LEU A 60 1.62 0.61 6.81
CA LEU A 60 1.07 1.35 5.66
C LEU A 60 0.38 0.44 4.63
N CYS A 61 0.29 -0.86 4.86
CA CYS A 61 -0.27 -1.79 3.88
C CYS A 61 -1.76 -1.55 3.62
N THR A 62 -2.11 -1.13 2.40
CA THR A 62 -3.51 -0.90 2.01
C THR A 62 -4.28 -2.18 1.68
N ARG A 63 -3.56 -3.27 1.38
CA ARG A 63 -4.13 -4.60 1.08
C ARG A 63 -4.50 -5.36 2.35
N TYR A 64 -3.72 -5.18 3.41
CA TYR A 64 -3.98 -5.70 4.75
C TYR A 64 -3.93 -4.56 5.76
N PRO A 65 -5.05 -3.80 5.90
CA PRO A 65 -5.08 -2.63 6.77
C PRO A 65 -4.69 -3.00 8.20
N PHE A 66 -3.77 -2.23 8.78
CA PHE A 66 -3.11 -2.55 10.04
C PHE A 66 -4.12 -2.79 11.17
N HIS A 67 -5.08 -1.89 11.35
CA HIS A 67 -6.11 -1.99 12.41
C HIS A 67 -7.22 -3.02 12.15
N LYS A 68 -7.28 -3.63 10.97
CA LYS A 68 -8.36 -4.58 10.59
C LYS A 68 -7.85 -6.01 10.37
N THR A 69 -6.54 -6.22 10.38
CA THR A 69 -5.94 -7.51 10.01
C THR A 69 -4.83 -7.86 10.99
N PRO A 70 -4.59 -9.16 11.28
CA PRO A 70 -3.52 -9.56 12.17
C PRO A 70 -2.17 -8.97 11.76
N HIS A 71 -1.38 -8.53 12.72
CA HIS A 71 -0.09 -7.89 12.46
C HIS A 71 0.95 -8.87 11.86
N SER A 72 0.70 -10.18 11.87
CA SER A 72 1.53 -11.15 11.15
C SER A 72 1.30 -11.20 9.63
N LYS A 73 0.14 -10.76 9.09
CA LYS A 73 -0.15 -10.82 7.65
C LYS A 73 0.69 -9.83 6.83
N PHE A 74 1.05 -10.16 5.59
CA PHE A 74 1.79 -9.23 4.73
C PHE A 74 1.44 -9.48 3.26
N CYS A 75 1.65 -8.47 2.41
CA CYS A 75 1.53 -8.59 0.96
C CYS A 75 2.92 -8.75 0.32
N SER A 76 2.97 -9.04 -0.98
CA SER A 76 4.23 -9.22 -1.73
C SER A 76 5.10 -7.96 -1.84
N ARG A 77 4.55 -6.79 -1.53
CA ARG A 77 5.27 -5.51 -1.48
C ARG A 77 5.61 -5.05 -0.07
N CYS A 78 5.23 -5.80 0.97
CA CYS A 78 5.61 -5.44 2.33
C CYS A 78 7.10 -5.70 2.56
N TYR A 79 7.75 -4.83 3.33
CA TYR A 79 9.09 -5.05 3.87
C TYR A 79 9.11 -4.88 5.39
N CYS A 80 10.11 -5.47 6.03
CA CYS A 80 10.39 -5.27 7.44
C CYS A 80 11.06 -3.91 7.65
N TYR A 81 10.40 -2.99 8.35
CA TYR A 81 10.94 -1.66 8.63
C TYR A 81 12.30 -1.69 9.34
N VAL A 82 12.50 -2.63 10.25
CA VAL A 82 13.74 -2.74 11.04
C VAL A 82 14.91 -3.30 10.23
N CYS A 83 14.65 -4.33 9.42
CA CYS A 83 15.68 -5.08 8.70
C CYS A 83 15.86 -4.63 7.23
N ASP A 84 15.00 -3.77 6.71
CA ASP A 84 15.01 -3.34 5.31
C ASP A 84 14.97 -4.49 4.27
N VAL A 85 14.40 -5.65 4.63
CA VAL A 85 14.22 -6.82 3.75
C VAL A 85 12.75 -7.09 3.47
N ALA A 86 12.46 -7.79 2.37
CA ALA A 86 11.10 -8.24 2.03
C ALA A 86 10.47 -9.04 3.19
N ALA A 87 9.20 -8.78 3.49
CA ALA A 87 8.50 -9.50 4.54
C ALA A 87 8.22 -10.96 4.11
N PRO A 88 8.36 -11.94 5.01
CA PRO A 88 8.71 -11.80 6.43
C PRO A 88 10.24 -11.88 6.66
N CYS A 89 10.75 -11.09 7.61
CA CYS A 89 12.12 -11.27 8.12
C CYS A 89 12.18 -12.38 9.18
N LYS A 90 13.39 -12.74 9.63
CA LYS A 90 13.60 -13.74 10.69
C LYS A 90 12.83 -13.46 12.00
N HIS A 91 12.71 -12.19 12.39
CA HIS A 91 12.04 -11.76 13.62
C HIS A 91 10.66 -11.13 13.34
N TRP A 92 9.96 -11.61 12.31
CA TRP A 92 8.73 -10.97 11.85
C TRP A 92 7.63 -10.90 12.92
N SER A 93 7.55 -11.87 13.82
CA SER A 93 6.55 -11.89 14.90
C SER A 93 6.58 -10.66 15.80
N THR A 94 7.72 -9.98 15.93
CA THR A 94 7.87 -8.73 16.67
C THR A 94 8.04 -7.53 15.75
N HIS A 95 8.76 -7.70 14.63
CA HIS A 95 9.04 -6.60 13.70
C HIS A 95 7.84 -6.20 12.83
N CYS A 96 6.77 -6.99 12.82
CA CYS A 96 5.58 -6.67 12.05
C CYS A 96 4.79 -5.48 12.63
N ASP A 97 5.03 -5.15 13.90
CA ASP A 97 4.52 -3.97 14.60
C ASP A 97 5.37 -2.71 14.38
N ALA A 98 6.46 -2.82 13.63
CA ALA A 98 7.38 -1.71 13.46
C ALA A 98 6.75 -0.55 12.67
N THR A 99 6.75 0.62 13.30
CA THR A 99 6.26 1.88 12.74
C THR A 99 7.27 3.01 12.93
N ASP A 100 7.21 4.02 12.07
CA ASP A 100 7.99 5.25 12.19
C ASP A 100 7.47 6.19 13.30
N LEU A 101 6.24 5.98 13.75
CA LEU A 101 5.57 6.75 14.80
C LEU A 101 6.25 6.60 16.18
N TYR A 102 6.91 5.48 16.44
CA TYR A 102 7.58 5.23 17.72
C TYR A 102 9.11 5.28 17.58
N PRO A 103 9.80 6.16 18.32
CA PRO A 103 11.26 6.31 18.23
C PRO A 103 12.06 5.01 18.43
N TYR A 104 11.53 4.10 19.24
CA TYR A 104 12.09 2.78 19.50
C TYR A 104 12.47 2.03 18.21
N TRP A 105 11.58 1.99 17.23
CA TRP A 105 11.80 1.27 15.97
C TRP A 105 12.86 1.94 15.10
N SER A 106 12.87 3.26 15.06
CA SER A 106 13.88 4.04 14.32
C SER A 106 15.28 3.84 14.91
N ILE A 107 15.39 3.71 16.22
CA ILE A 107 16.65 3.37 16.90
C ILE A 107 17.08 1.94 16.55
N LEU A 108 16.19 0.96 16.69
CA LEU A 108 16.47 -0.44 16.33
C LEU A 108 16.93 -0.59 14.88
N ARG A 109 16.25 0.08 13.95
CA ARG A 109 16.62 0.06 12.52
C ARG A 109 18.03 0.59 12.28
N LYS A 110 18.41 1.68 12.96
CA LYS A 110 19.78 2.22 12.86
C LYS A 110 20.80 1.23 13.39
N PHE A 111 20.54 0.60 14.54
CA PHE A 111 21.42 -0.44 15.09
C PHE A 111 21.57 -1.63 14.13
N GLN A 112 20.46 -2.10 13.55
CA GLN A 112 20.47 -3.22 12.61
C GLN A 112 21.37 -2.93 11.40
N ARG A 113 21.31 -1.71 10.85
CA ARG A 113 22.16 -1.28 9.73
C ARG A 113 23.64 -1.23 10.09
N ILE A 114 23.99 -0.70 11.26
CA ILE A 114 25.39 -0.66 11.73
C ILE A 114 25.94 -2.08 11.89
N ILE A 115 25.14 -3.00 12.43
CA ILE A 115 25.51 -4.40 12.57
C ILE A 115 25.79 -5.02 11.19
N GLU A 116 24.87 -4.84 10.23
CA GLU A 116 25.01 -5.37 8.88
C GLU A 116 26.23 -4.79 8.14
N GLU A 117 26.48 -3.48 8.24
CA GLU A 117 27.68 -2.84 7.71
C GLU A 117 28.96 -3.39 8.37
N GLY A 118 28.95 -3.59 9.68
CA GLY A 118 30.04 -4.23 10.43
C GLY A 118 30.32 -5.65 9.95
N PHE A 119 29.30 -6.47 9.73
CA PHE A 119 29.49 -7.83 9.19
C PHE A 119 30.05 -7.82 7.77
N ASN A 120 29.51 -6.97 6.90
CA ASN A 120 29.95 -6.87 5.50
C ASN A 120 31.41 -6.41 5.37
N THR A 121 31.81 -5.43 6.18
CA THR A 121 33.20 -4.95 6.21
C THR A 121 34.16 -6.06 6.66
N ASN A 122 33.84 -6.77 7.75
CA ASN A 122 34.63 -7.90 8.23
C ASN A 122 34.74 -9.04 7.21
N LEU A 123 33.63 -9.39 6.54
CA LEU A 123 33.64 -10.41 5.48
C LEU A 123 34.53 -10.00 4.30
N SER A 124 34.46 -8.73 3.87
CA SER A 124 35.30 -8.21 2.79
C SER A 124 36.79 -8.22 3.12
N LEU A 125 37.15 -8.06 4.41
CA LEU A 125 38.53 -8.15 4.90
C LEU A 125 38.99 -9.61 4.94
N ALA A 126 38.15 -10.52 5.44
CA ALA A 126 38.44 -11.95 5.47
C ALA A 126 38.67 -12.50 4.05
N LEU A 127 37.82 -12.15 3.08
CA LEU A 127 37.98 -12.58 1.69
C LEU A 127 39.26 -12.03 1.04
N ARG A 128 39.69 -10.80 1.39
CA ARG A 128 40.96 -10.24 0.90
C ARG A 128 42.17 -10.99 1.46
N ASN A 129 42.10 -11.40 2.73
CA ASN A 129 43.20 -12.13 3.39
C ASN A 129 43.30 -13.59 2.94
N SER A 130 42.19 -14.24 2.57
CA SER A 130 42.20 -15.62 2.07
C SER A 130 42.68 -15.76 0.62
N ASN A 131 42.77 -14.66 -0.13
CA ASN A 131 43.28 -14.64 -1.52
C ASN A 131 44.75 -14.19 -1.61
N ARG A 132 45.48 -14.22 -0.49
CA ARG A 132 46.88 -13.84 -0.38
C ARG A 132 47.68 -15.01 0.18
#